data_AF-A0A6V8NUN9-F1
#
_entry.id   AF-A0A6V8NUN9-F1
#
_cell.length_a   1.000
_cell.length_b   1.000
_cell.length_c   1.000
_cell.angle_alpha   90.00
_cell.angle_beta   90.00
_cell.angle_gamma   90.00
#
_symmetry.space_group_name_H-M   'P 1'
#
loop_
_entity.id
_entity.type
_entity.pdbx_description
1 polymer ?
#
loop_
_entity_poly.entity_id
_entity_poly.type
_entity_poly.pdbx_seq_one_letter_code
_entity_poly.pdbx_strand_id
1 'polypeptide(L)'
;MEQTIKKNDRGEEVVDIQRRLIALGFDLGKSAADGVFGEQTETIVKAFQQKRGLIVDGVVGEETWRELVEASYRLGDRALYYRYPPLRGDDVRELQMSLNSL
;
A
#
# COMPACT_ATOMS: atom_id res chain seq x y z
N MET A 1 -0.89 -12.62 -16.99
CA MET A 1 -1.22 -11.23 -17.31
C MET A 1 -1.12 -10.47 -16.01
N GLU A 2 -0.18 -9.53 -15.89
CA GLU A 2 -0.12 -8.62 -14.75
C GLU A 2 -1.39 -7.77 -14.79
N GLN A 3 -2.30 -7.98 -13.83
CA GLN A 3 -3.44 -7.08 -13.69
C GLN A 3 -2.92 -5.79 -13.06
N THR A 4 -2.96 -4.72 -13.84
CA THR A 4 -2.63 -3.36 -13.39
C THR A 4 -3.93 -2.60 -13.19
N ILE A 5 -4.15 -2.05 -12.00
CA ILE A 5 -5.33 -1.26 -11.68
C ILE A 5 -5.00 0.23 -11.85
N LYS A 6 -5.85 0.95 -12.58
CA LYS A 6 -5.63 2.36 -12.94
C LYS A 6 -6.94 3.13 -13.05
N LYS A 7 -6.83 4.42 -13.38
CA LYS A 7 -7.97 5.32 -13.58
C LYS A 7 -9.02 4.70 -14.50
N ASN A 8 -10.29 4.83 -14.08
CA ASN A 8 -11.52 4.27 -14.68
C ASN A 8 -11.78 2.79 -14.39
N ASP A 9 -10.87 2.07 -13.75
CA ASP A 9 -11.15 0.71 -13.28
C ASP A 9 -12.11 0.72 -12.09
N ARG A 10 -12.82 -0.40 -11.89
CA ARG A 10 -13.81 -0.56 -10.84
C ARG A 10 -13.84 -1.99 -10.31
N GLY A 11 -14.21 -2.16 -9.05
CA GLY A 11 -14.46 -3.47 -8.43
C GLY A 11 -13.75 -3.65 -7.08
N GLU A 12 -13.79 -4.87 -6.57
CA GLU A 12 -13.26 -5.22 -5.23
C GLU A 12 -11.75 -4.94 -5.09
N GLU A 13 -10.96 -5.10 -6.16
CA GLU A 13 -9.53 -4.77 -6.12
C GLU A 13 -9.30 -3.27 -5.89
N VAL A 14 -10.12 -2.41 -6.49
CA VAL A 14 -10.08 -0.95 -6.25
C VAL A 14 -10.48 -0.65 -4.81
N VAL A 15 -11.49 -1.34 -4.28
CA VAL A 15 -11.90 -1.20 -2.87
C VAL A 15 -10.75 -1.54 -1.94
N ASP A 16 -10.00 -2.63 -2.18
CA ASP A 16 -8.88 -3.01 -1.31
C ASP A 16 -7.74 -1.98 -1.38
N ILE A 17 -7.40 -1.48 -2.57
CA ILE A 17 -6.44 -0.38 -2.74
C ILE A 17 -6.85 0.84 -1.92
N GLN A 18 -8.10 1.29 -2.08
CA GLN A 18 -8.64 2.45 -1.39
C GLN A 18 -8.62 2.24 0.14
N ARG A 19 -9.03 1.07 0.64
CA ARG A 19 -8.98 0.75 2.08
C ARG A 19 -7.57 0.79 2.64
N ARG A 20 -6.59 0.24 1.93
CA ARG A 20 -5.17 0.30 2.35
C ARG A 20 -4.68 1.73 2.40
N LEU A 21 -4.94 2.53 1.37
CA LEU A 21 -4.56 3.95 1.35
C LEU A 21 -5.17 4.71 2.55
N ILE A 22 -6.44 4.47 2.87
CA ILE A 22 -7.10 5.06 4.04
C ILE A 22 -6.42 4.61 5.35
N ALA A 23 -6.15 3.31 5.50
CA ALA A 23 -5.47 2.76 6.69
C ALA A 23 -4.04 3.32 6.88
N LEU A 24 -3.40 3.70 5.77
CA LEU A 24 -2.10 4.38 5.73
C LEU A 24 -2.18 5.89 6.01
N GLY A 25 -3.38 6.41 6.25
CA GLY A 25 -3.64 7.81 6.60
C GLY A 25 -3.79 8.75 5.41
N PHE A 26 -3.98 8.23 4.19
CA PHE A 26 -4.32 9.07 3.05
C PHE A 26 -5.82 9.38 3.03
N ASP A 27 -6.17 10.62 2.70
CA ASP A 27 -7.55 11.07 2.61
C ASP A 27 -8.08 10.94 1.17
N LEU A 28 -9.05 10.06 0.97
CA LEU A 28 -9.76 9.89 -0.31
C LEU A 28 -11.10 10.66 -0.35
N GLY A 29 -11.44 11.40 0.69
CA GLY A 29 -12.67 12.19 0.78
C GLY A 29 -13.91 11.38 1.20
N LYS A 30 -15.09 12.00 1.06
CA LYS A 30 -16.36 11.55 1.66
C LYS A 30 -16.91 10.21 1.13
N SER A 31 -16.47 9.74 -0.04
CA SER A 31 -16.90 8.47 -0.65
C SER A 31 -15.77 7.45 -0.63
N ALA A 32 -15.19 7.23 0.54
CA ALA A 32 -13.99 6.44 0.71
C ALA A 32 -14.26 4.94 0.43
N ALA A 33 -13.41 4.31 -0.39
CA ALA A 33 -13.51 2.90 -0.78
C ALA A 33 -14.80 2.51 -1.55
N ASP A 34 -15.25 3.38 -2.45
CA ASP A 34 -16.42 3.17 -3.32
C ASP A 34 -16.20 2.16 -4.47
N GLY A 35 -14.98 1.63 -4.60
CA GLY A 35 -14.62 0.70 -5.66
C GLY A 35 -14.49 1.35 -7.03
N VAL A 36 -14.39 2.67 -7.11
CA VAL A 36 -14.19 3.42 -8.35
C VAL A 36 -12.82 4.10 -8.34
N PHE A 37 -11.99 3.78 -9.33
CA PHE A 37 -10.68 4.40 -9.47
C PHE A 37 -10.83 5.74 -10.22
N GLY A 38 -11.34 6.74 -9.51
CA GLY A 38 -11.47 8.12 -9.99
C GLY A 38 -10.19 8.93 -9.91
N GLU A 39 -10.30 10.22 -10.24
CA GLU A 39 -9.18 11.18 -10.20
C GLU A 39 -8.60 11.35 -8.79
N GLN A 40 -9.44 11.30 -7.75
CA GLN A 40 -8.98 11.34 -6.37
C GLN A 40 -8.12 10.12 -6.03
N THR A 41 -8.59 8.91 -6.36
CA THR A 41 -7.83 7.67 -6.15
C THR A 41 -6.49 7.72 -6.88
N GLU A 42 -6.47 8.16 -8.13
CA GLU A 42 -5.23 8.33 -8.92
C GLU A 42 -4.25 9.30 -8.25
N THR A 43 -4.74 10.46 -7.78
CA THR A 43 -3.93 11.46 -7.10
C THR A 43 -3.30 10.90 -5.82
N ILE A 44 -4.08 10.15 -5.04
CA ILE A 44 -3.60 9.53 -3.80
C ILE A 44 -2.63 8.38 -4.07
N VAL A 45 -2.85 7.58 -5.13
CA VAL A 45 -1.89 6.55 -5.54
C VAL A 45 -0.56 7.19 -5.93
N LYS A 46 -0.56 8.30 -6.68
CA LYS A 46 0.66 9.05 -7.00
C LYS A 46 1.36 9.57 -5.75
N ALA A 47 0.61 10.11 -4.79
CA ALA A 47 1.16 10.57 -3.52
C ALA A 47 1.78 9.41 -2.71
N PHE A 48 1.13 8.25 -2.69
CA PHE A 48 1.67 7.04 -2.07
C PHE A 48 2.95 6.56 -2.75
N GLN A 49 2.95 6.46 -4.08
CA GLN A 49 4.12 6.08 -4.87
C GLN A 49 5.29 7.02 -4.58
N GLN A 50 5.05 8.34 -4.57
CA GLN A 50 6.07 9.32 -4.22
C GLN A 50 6.62 9.12 -2.81
N LYS A 51 5.74 8.90 -1.81
CA LYS A 51 6.13 8.65 -0.41
C LYS A 51 6.97 7.38 -0.25
N ARG A 52 6.73 6.36 -1.08
CA ARG A 52 7.46 5.09 -1.07
C ARG A 52 8.67 5.06 -2.01
N GLY A 53 8.93 6.14 -2.76
CA GLY A 53 10.05 6.19 -3.71
C GLY A 53 9.86 5.31 -4.95
N LEU A 54 8.61 5.02 -5.31
CA LEU A 54 8.25 4.26 -6.51
C LEU A 54 8.18 5.16 -7.75
N ILE A 55 8.05 4.54 -8.93
CA ILE A 55 7.65 5.25 -10.15
C ILE A 55 6.26 5.87 -9.93
N VAL A 56 6.15 7.18 -10.17
CA VAL A 56 4.92 7.95 -9.92
C VAL A 56 4.09 8.05 -11.19
N ASP A 57 3.42 6.96 -11.55
CA ASP A 57 2.58 6.85 -12.75
C ASP A 57 1.07 6.84 -12.45
N GLY A 58 0.68 6.70 -11.18
CA GLY A 58 -0.72 6.57 -10.76
C GLY A 58 -1.34 5.20 -11.06
N VAL A 59 -0.53 4.20 -11.40
CA VAL A 59 -0.95 2.83 -11.71
C VAL A 59 -0.55 1.89 -10.58
N VAL A 60 -1.50 1.08 -10.14
CA VAL A 60 -1.24 0.02 -9.16
C VAL A 60 -0.87 -1.26 -9.92
N GLY A 61 0.42 -1.39 -10.24
CA GLY A 61 1.05 -2.65 -10.67
C GLY A 61 1.58 -3.47 -9.50
N GLU A 62 2.33 -4.55 -9.79
CA GLU A 62 2.83 -5.49 -8.77
C GLU A 62 3.65 -4.80 -7.67
N GLU A 63 4.54 -3.88 -8.05
CA GLU A 63 5.39 -3.17 -7.10
C GLU A 63 4.58 -2.23 -6.19
N THR A 64 3.70 -1.41 -6.76
CA THR A 64 2.81 -0.53 -5.98
C THR A 64 1.93 -1.34 -5.04
N TRP A 65 1.41 -2.48 -5.51
CA TRP A 65 0.58 -3.38 -4.70
C TRP A 65 1.36 -3.99 -3.53
N ARG A 66 2.56 -4.50 -3.80
CA ARG A 66 3.45 -5.04 -2.77
C ARG A 66 3.74 -4.00 -1.70
N GLU A 67 4.08 -2.78 -2.08
CA GLU A 67 4.33 -1.69 -1.12
C GLU A 67 3.08 -1.34 -0.32
N LEU A 68 1.87 -1.34 -0.91
CA LEU A 68 0.63 -1.12 -0.17
C LEU A 68 0.43 -2.19 0.91
N VAL A 69 0.69 -3.45 0.58
CA VAL A 69 0.59 -4.57 1.51
C VAL A 69 1.63 -4.45 2.62
N GLU A 70 2.90 -4.23 2.25
CA GLU A 70 4.01 -4.09 3.19
C GLU A 70 3.84 -2.91 4.14
N ALA A 71 3.30 -1.80 3.63
CA ALA A 71 2.94 -0.62 4.41
C ALA A 71 1.80 -0.87 5.42
N SER A 72 0.94 -1.84 5.15
CA SER A 72 -0.26 -2.10 5.97
C SER A 72 0.05 -2.80 7.30
N TYR A 73 1.26 -3.32 7.49
CA TYR A 73 1.66 -4.01 8.71
C TYR A 73 2.46 -3.09 9.65
N ARG A 74 2.05 -3.05 10.91
CA ARG A 74 2.79 -2.45 12.04
C ARG A 74 3.35 -3.53 12.95
N LEU A 75 4.39 -3.22 13.71
CA LEU A 75 4.98 -4.17 14.64
C LEU A 75 3.93 -4.66 15.66
N GLY A 76 3.67 -5.96 15.64
CA GLY A 76 2.63 -6.61 16.47
C GLY A 76 1.41 -7.12 15.69
N ASP A 77 1.19 -6.66 14.45
CA ASP A 77 0.04 -7.11 13.63
C ASP A 77 0.14 -8.58 13.20
N ARG A 78 1.36 -9.11 13.12
CA ARG A 78 1.63 -10.51 12.77
C ARG A 78 2.88 -11.02 13.49
N ALA A 79 2.96 -12.35 13.64
CA ALA A 79 4.16 -13.01 14.12
C ALA A 79 5.30 -12.84 13.10
N LEU A 80 6.36 -12.15 13.52
CA LEU A 80 7.60 -12.04 12.76
C LEU A 80 8.51 -13.21 13.12
N TYR A 81 8.94 -13.96 12.10
CA TYR A 81 9.86 -15.09 12.25
C TYR A 81 10.77 -15.16 11.02
N TYR A 82 11.91 -15.81 11.21
CA TYR A 82 12.89 -15.99 10.14
C TYR A 82 12.39 -17.01 9.12
N ARG A 83 12.33 -16.63 7.84
CA ARG A 83 11.91 -17.49 6.71
C ARG A 83 12.58 -17.06 5.40
N TYR A 84 12.43 -17.88 4.35
CA TYR A 84 12.88 -17.56 2.98
C TYR A 84 11.71 -17.57 1.98
N PRO A 85 11.60 -16.56 1.08
CA PRO A 85 12.31 -15.28 1.15
C PRO A 85 12.00 -14.56 2.47
N PRO A 86 12.89 -13.65 2.94
CA PRO A 86 12.68 -12.92 4.19
C PRO A 86 11.36 -12.16 4.19
N LEU A 87 10.76 -12.05 5.37
CA LEU A 87 9.64 -11.14 5.56
C LEU A 87 10.08 -9.70 5.28
N ARG A 88 9.18 -8.93 4.69
CA ARG A 88 9.32 -7.50 4.42
C ARG A 88 8.04 -6.79 4.86
N GLY A 89 8.16 -5.49 5.11
CA GLY A 89 7.08 -4.68 5.66
C GLY A 89 7.59 -3.58 6.58
N ASP A 90 6.71 -2.61 6.85
CA ASP A 90 6.98 -1.57 7.83
C ASP A 90 7.17 -2.16 9.24
N ASP A 91 6.45 -3.22 9.57
CA ASP A 91 6.61 -4.00 10.81
C ASP A 91 8.01 -4.61 10.96
N VAL A 92 8.57 -5.18 9.88
CA VAL A 92 9.94 -5.72 9.86
C VAL A 92 10.95 -4.59 10.04
N ARG A 93 10.74 -3.45 9.36
CA ARG A 93 11.60 -2.27 9.50
C ARG A 93 11.56 -1.71 10.92
N GLU A 94 10.38 -1.62 11.53
CA GLU A 94 10.19 -1.17 12.92
C GLU A 94 10.91 -2.09 13.92
N LEU A 95 10.82 -3.41 13.73
CA LEU A 95 11.56 -4.37 14.55
C LEU A 95 13.08 -4.16 14.41
N GLN A 96 13.58 -4.06 13.18
CA GLN A 96 15.01 -3.85 12.93
C GLN A 96 15.51 -2.54 13.57
N MET A 97 14.75 -1.45 13.45
CA MET A 97 15.09 -0.18 14.10
C MET A 97 15.12 -0.30 15.63
N SER A 98 14.16 -1.03 16.20
CA SER A 98 14.08 -1.24 17.66
C SER A 98 15.21 -2.12 18.19
N LEU A 99 15.67 -3.11 17.42
CA LEU A 99 16.80 -3.97 17.81
C LEU A 99 18.15 -3.27 17.64
N ASN A 100 18.29 -2.40 16.63
CA ASN A 100 19.53 -1.66 16.36
C ASN A 100 19.73 -0.46 17.30
N SER A 101 18.71 -0.04 18.06
CA SER A 101 18.79 1.08 19.01
C SER A 101 19.07 0.65 20.46
N LEU A 102 19.26 -0.65 20.69
CA LEU A 102 19.70 -1.24 21.95
C LEU A 102 21.23 -1.30 22.03
#